data_AF-A0A1H9V0X3-F1
#
_entry.id   AF-A0A1H9V0X3-F1
#
_cell.length_a   1.000
_cell.length_b   1.000
_cell.length_c   1.000
_cell.angle_alpha   90.00
_cell.angle_beta   90.00
_cell.angle_gamma   90.00
#
_symmetry.space_group_name_H-M   'P 1'
#
loop_
_entity.id
_entity.type
_entity.pdbx_description
1 polymer ?
#
loop_
_entity_poly.entity_id
_entity_poly.type
_entity_poly.pdbx_seq_one_letter_code
_entity_poly.pdbx_strand_id
1 'polypeptide(L)'
;MIYVMQPLWYNKNFYNIVKEILEKDYPNKAIKRKSFCNFLPNHKTPNTYFIINDVHLKSWDGLKKAKIIRNKDPHSHLILVSNEFNYQKFFRSHLSFLGVLDLITLDEKEIKTYLQDII
;
A
#
# COMPACT_ATOMS: atom_id res chain seq x y z
N MET A 1 5.01 4.04 9.99
CA MET A 1 5.88 2.99 9.38
C MET A 1 5.35 2.60 8.00
N ILE A 2 6.17 2.02 7.11
CA ILE A 2 5.76 1.65 5.74
C ILE A 2 5.51 0.15 5.63
N TYR A 3 4.36 -0.21 5.07
CA TYR A 3 3.93 -1.59 4.85
C TYR A 3 3.49 -1.81 3.41
N VAL A 4 3.85 -2.97 2.87
CA VAL A 4 3.28 -3.50 1.62
C VAL A 4 2.35 -4.66 1.97
N MET A 5 1.07 -4.48 1.67
CA MET A 5 -0.02 -5.42 1.92
C MET A 5 -0.33 -6.18 0.64
N GLN A 6 0.11 -7.43 0.61
CA GLN A 6 -0.03 -8.31 -0.54
C GLN A 6 -0.40 -9.74 -0.10
N PRO A 7 -1.00 -10.55 -0.99
CA PRO A 7 -1.22 -11.97 -0.75
C PRO A 7 0.09 -12.72 -0.47
N LEU A 8 0.01 -13.82 0.28
CA LEU A 8 1.17 -14.61 0.72
C LEU A 8 2.08 -15.06 -0.43
N TRP A 9 1.48 -15.52 -1.53
CA TRP A 9 2.18 -16.07 -2.70
C TRP A 9 2.14 -15.13 -3.91
N TYR A 10 2.00 -13.83 -3.65
CA TYR A 10 1.98 -12.83 -4.69
C TYR A 10 3.37 -12.48 -5.21
N ASN A 11 3.44 -12.01 -6.46
CA ASN A 11 4.68 -11.49 -7.04
C ASN A 11 5.28 -10.42 -6.11
N LYS A 12 6.58 -10.55 -5.81
CA LYS A 12 7.32 -9.66 -4.89
C LYS A 12 7.92 -8.44 -5.59
N ASN A 13 7.73 -8.28 -6.90
CA ASN A 13 8.30 -7.17 -7.69
C ASN A 13 8.00 -5.81 -7.05
N PHE A 14 6.74 -5.53 -6.71
CA PHE A 14 6.37 -4.26 -6.07
C PHE A 14 7.06 -4.05 -4.72
N TYR A 15 7.06 -5.08 -3.85
CA TYR A 15 7.75 -5.00 -2.56
C TYR A 15 9.24 -4.73 -2.72
N ASN A 16 9.90 -5.38 -3.69
CA ASN A 16 11.32 -5.19 -3.96
C ASN A 16 11.61 -3.77 -4.44
N ILE A 17 10.80 -3.21 -5.34
CA ILE A 17 10.94 -1.83 -5.81
C ILE A 17 10.86 -0.84 -4.64
N VAL A 18 9.80 -0.93 -3.80
CA VAL A 18 9.66 -0.04 -2.64
C VAL A 18 10.81 -0.21 -1.65
N LYS A 19 11.29 -1.45 -1.46
CA LYS A 19 12.42 -1.74 -0.60
C LYS A 19 13.71 -1.10 -1.12
N GLU A 20 14.03 -1.24 -2.41
CA GLU A 20 15.21 -0.67 -3.04
C GLU A 20 15.23 0.85 -2.97
N ILE A 21 14.08 1.49 -3.22
CA ILE A 21 13.93 2.95 -3.07
C ILE A 21 14.23 3.37 -1.63
N LEU A 22 13.68 2.67 -0.64
CA LEU A 22 13.89 3.01 0.77
C LEU A 22 15.33 2.78 1.21
N GLU A 23 15.98 1.69 0.79
CA GLU A 23 17.39 1.44 1.10
C GLU A 23 18.32 2.49 0.47
N LYS A 24 17.98 2.99 -0.72
CA LYS A 24 18.78 4.00 -1.44
C LYS A 24 18.56 5.42 -0.92
N ASP A 25 17.31 5.85 -0.84
CA ASP A 25 16.95 7.25 -0.61
C ASP A 25 16.67 7.54 0.89
N TYR A 26 16.38 6.51 1.69
CA TYR A 26 15.99 6.63 3.10
C TYR A 26 16.56 5.53 4.01
N PRO A 27 17.90 5.37 4.10
CA PRO A 27 18.56 4.21 4.73
C PRO A 27 18.17 3.95 6.19
N ASN A 28 17.65 4.96 6.90
CA ASN A 28 17.19 4.85 8.30
C ASN A 28 15.71 4.44 8.44
N LYS A 29 14.94 4.30 7.34
CA LYS A 29 13.51 3.95 7.38
C LYS A 29 13.33 2.45 7.09
N ALA A 30 12.80 1.73 8.08
CA ALA A 30 12.49 0.31 7.92
C ALA A 30 11.17 0.06 7.16
N ILE A 31 11.22 -0.78 6.12
CA ILE A 31 10.03 -1.36 5.47
C ILE A 31 9.71 -2.72 6.11
N LYS A 32 8.42 -3.00 6.34
CA LYS A 32 7.99 -4.34 6.76
C LYS A 32 7.05 -4.94 5.73
N ARG A 33 7.43 -6.09 5.17
CA ARG A 33 6.49 -6.94 4.43
C ARG A 33 5.52 -7.57 5.43
N LYS A 34 4.23 -7.35 5.27
CA LYS A 34 3.21 -8.08 6.04
C LYS A 34 2.21 -8.71 5.10
N SER A 35 2.23 -10.05 5.04
CA SER A 35 1.02 -10.81 4.78
C SER A 35 0.05 -10.47 5.91
N PHE A 36 -1.22 -10.21 5.59
CA PHE A 36 -2.22 -9.67 6.52
C PHE A 36 -2.51 -10.64 7.70
N CYS A 37 -1.62 -10.67 8.69
CA CYS A 37 -1.83 -11.35 9.97
C CYS A 37 -2.16 -10.29 11.01
N ASN A 38 -3.47 -10.12 11.27
CA ASN A 38 -4.20 -9.59 12.44
C ASN A 38 -3.67 -8.41 13.31
N PHE A 39 -2.44 -7.95 13.16
CA PHE A 39 -1.77 -7.00 14.04
C PHE A 39 -1.35 -5.75 13.26
N LEU A 40 -2.17 -4.71 13.35
CA LEU A 40 -1.82 -3.35 12.95
C LEU A 40 -1.13 -2.72 14.16
N PRO A 41 0.16 -2.38 14.05
CA PRO A 41 0.89 -1.85 15.17
C PRO A 41 0.47 -0.41 15.45
N ASN A 42 0.17 -0.13 16.73
CA ASN A 42 -0.19 1.19 17.20
C ASN A 42 1.08 2.06 17.26
N HIS A 43 1.25 2.96 16.30
CA HIS A 43 2.40 3.86 16.21
C HIS A 43 1.98 5.30 16.50
N LYS A 44 2.88 6.08 17.10
CA LYS A 44 2.65 7.53 17.34
C LYS A 44 2.54 8.34 16.05
N THR A 45 3.09 7.85 14.95
CA THR A 45 3.02 8.48 13.63
C THR A 45 2.15 7.66 12.68
N PRO A 46 1.47 8.33 11.71
CA PRO A 46 0.69 7.63 10.70
C PRO A 46 1.48 6.51 10.02
N ASN A 47 0.84 5.34 9.91
CA ASN A 47 1.36 4.27 9.09
C ASN A 47 1.00 4.49 7.62
N THR A 48 1.85 3.99 6.73
CA THR A 48 1.62 4.00 5.30
C THR A 48 1.46 2.58 4.81
N TYR A 49 0.36 2.33 4.11
CA TYR A 49 0.01 1.03 3.57
C TYR A 49 -0.10 1.13 2.05
N PHE A 50 0.84 0.49 1.36
CA PHE A 50 0.67 0.15 -0.05
C PHE A 50 -0.16 -1.13 -0.13
N ILE A 51 -1.34 -1.05 -0.73
CA ILE A 51 -2.31 -2.16 -0.75
C ILE A 51 -2.45 -2.65 -2.18
N ILE A 52 -1.95 -3.85 -2.44
CA ILE A 52 -2.16 -4.51 -3.73
C ILE A 52 -3.66 -4.77 -3.91
N ASN A 53 -4.19 -4.42 -5.07
CA ASN A 53 -5.55 -4.71 -5.51
C ASN A 53 -5.50 -5.26 -6.94
N ASP A 54 -5.14 -6.53 -7.03
CA ASP A 54 -5.17 -7.29 -8.27
C ASP A 54 -6.55 -7.92 -8.46
N VAL A 55 -7.34 -7.38 -9.40
CA VAL A 55 -8.73 -7.81 -9.61
C VAL A 55 -8.85 -9.22 -10.18
N HIS A 56 -7.79 -9.77 -10.74
CA HIS A 56 -7.76 -11.14 -11.26
C HIS A 56 -7.57 -12.16 -10.14
N LEU A 57 -7.09 -11.74 -8.97
CA LEU A 57 -6.81 -12.61 -7.85
C LEU A 57 -8.00 -12.73 -6.88
N LYS A 58 -8.90 -13.69 -7.15
CA LYS A 58 -10.12 -13.91 -6.34
C LYS A 58 -9.86 -14.21 -4.85
N SER A 59 -8.68 -14.74 -4.50
CA SER A 59 -8.31 -15.04 -3.11
C SER A 59 -7.95 -13.80 -2.29
N TRP A 60 -7.89 -12.62 -2.93
CA TRP A 60 -7.49 -11.38 -2.30
C TRP A 60 -8.38 -10.22 -2.76
N ASP A 61 -8.83 -9.41 -1.79
CA ASP A 61 -9.61 -8.21 -2.05
C ASP A 61 -8.92 -7.04 -1.35
N GLY A 62 -8.16 -6.27 -2.13
CA GLY A 62 -7.38 -5.14 -1.64
C GLY A 62 -8.27 -4.06 -1.00
N LEU A 63 -9.45 -3.80 -1.56
CA LEU A 63 -10.40 -2.82 -1.02
C LEU A 63 -10.97 -3.28 0.33
N LYS A 64 -11.31 -4.57 0.47
CA LYS A 64 -11.74 -5.13 1.75
C LYS A 64 -10.62 -5.04 2.80
N LYS A 65 -9.36 -5.26 2.41
CA LYS A 65 -8.22 -5.07 3.31
C LYS A 65 -8.02 -3.60 3.70
N ALA A 66 -8.13 -2.67 2.76
CA ALA A 66 -8.07 -1.24 3.00
C ALA A 66 -9.15 -0.79 4.01
N LYS A 67 -10.38 -1.31 3.90
CA LYS A 67 -11.45 -1.07 4.87
C LYS A 67 -11.11 -1.55 6.27
N ILE A 68 -10.52 -2.74 6.40
CA ILE A 68 -10.08 -3.28 7.70
C ILE A 68 -8.98 -2.40 8.30
N ILE A 69 -8.03 -1.94 7.48
CA ILE A 69 -6.97 -1.02 7.92
C ILE A 69 -7.59 0.29 8.39
N ARG A 70 -8.42 0.94 7.58
CA ARG A 70 -9.05 2.23 7.91
C ARG A 70 -9.82 2.18 9.23
N ASN A 71 -10.51 1.08 9.52
CA ASN A 71 -11.25 0.92 10.77
C ASN A 71 -10.35 0.80 12.02
N LYS A 72 -9.13 0.27 11.85
CA LYS A 72 -8.20 0.00 12.95
C LYS A 72 -7.09 1.05 13.08
N ASP A 73 -6.75 1.71 11.98
CA ASP A 73 -5.76 2.79 11.88
C ASP A 73 -6.34 3.92 11.02
N PRO A 74 -7.25 4.75 11.59
CA PRO A 74 -8.03 5.74 10.83
C PRO A 74 -7.20 6.85 10.19
N HIS A 75 -6.02 7.13 10.74
CA HIS A 75 -5.13 8.20 10.29
C HIS A 75 -4.00 7.70 9.39
N SER A 76 -4.00 6.42 9.04
CA SER A 76 -3.02 5.87 8.12
C SER A 76 -3.16 6.42 6.70
N HIS A 77 -2.02 6.50 6.01
CA HIS A 77 -1.96 6.76 4.59
C HIS A 77 -2.22 5.46 3.84
N LEU A 78 -3.27 5.44 3.02
CA LEU A 78 -3.61 4.30 2.18
C LEU A 78 -3.25 4.62 0.74
N ILE A 79 -2.36 3.85 0.14
CA ILE A 79 -2.03 3.94 -1.29
C ILE A 79 -2.49 2.63 -1.92
N LEU A 80 -3.42 2.71 -2.86
CA LEU A 80 -3.91 1.54 -3.58
C LEU A 80 -2.98 1.26 -4.76
N VAL A 81 -2.60 0.02 -4.99
CA VAL A 81 -1.79 -0.39 -6.16
C VAL A 81 -2.64 -1.36 -6.94
N SER A 82 -3.20 -0.94 -8.06
CA SER A 82 -4.24 -1.71 -8.76
C SER A 82 -3.98 -1.83 -10.25
N ASN A 83 -4.42 -2.96 -10.82
CA ASN A 83 -4.50 -3.18 -12.26
C ASN A 83 -5.86 -2.75 -12.86
N GLU A 84 -6.78 -2.23 -12.04
CA GLU A 84 -8.05 -1.65 -12.48
C GLU A 84 -8.16 -0.22 -11.93
N PHE A 85 -8.34 0.76 -12.82
CA PHE A 85 -8.54 2.16 -12.44
C PHE A 85 -10.01 2.55 -12.45
N ASN A 86 -10.77 1.97 -11.53
CA ASN A 86 -12.17 2.36 -11.33
C ASN A 86 -12.28 3.44 -10.25
N TYR A 87 -11.91 4.68 -10.61
CA TYR A 87 -11.91 5.83 -9.70
C TYR A 87 -13.27 6.05 -9.02
N GLN A 88 -14.38 5.79 -9.71
CA GLN A 88 -15.72 5.93 -9.14
C GLN A 88 -15.97 4.93 -8.00
N LYS A 89 -15.53 3.68 -8.17
CA LYS A 89 -15.58 2.64 -7.12
C LYS A 89 -14.70 3.02 -5.93
N PHE A 90 -13.52 3.57 -6.18
CA PHE A 90 -12.60 3.99 -5.12
C PHE A 90 -13.13 5.18 -4.34
N PHE A 91 -13.69 6.20 -5.01
CA PHE A 91 -14.30 7.35 -4.36
C PHE A 91 -15.49 6.94 -3.48
N ARG A 92 -16.39 6.09 -4.01
CA ARG A 92 -17.56 5.56 -3.27
C ARG A 92 -17.20 4.64 -2.10
N SER A 93 -15.96 4.18 -2.00
CA SER A 93 -15.53 3.35 -0.87
C SER A 93 -15.39 4.13 0.44
N HIS A 94 -15.31 5.46 0.38
CA HIS A 94 -15.03 6.35 1.52
C HIS A 94 -13.74 6.01 2.28
N LEU A 95 -12.81 5.27 1.65
CA LEU A 95 -11.55 4.85 2.25
C LEU A 95 -10.45 5.91 2.20
N SER A 96 -10.68 7.03 1.51
CA SER A 96 -9.77 8.19 1.40
C SER A 96 -8.32 7.77 1.09
N PHE A 97 -8.11 7.18 -0.09
CA PHE A 97 -6.77 6.85 -0.56
C PHE A 97 -5.98 8.12 -0.82
N LEU A 98 -4.70 8.13 -0.41
CA LEU A 98 -3.74 9.19 -0.73
C LEU A 98 -3.38 9.16 -2.22
N GLY A 99 -3.39 7.97 -2.81
CA GLY A 99 -3.08 7.76 -4.22
C GLY A 99 -3.49 6.37 -4.71
N VAL A 100 -3.54 6.23 -6.05
CA VAL A 100 -3.75 4.96 -6.74
C VAL A 100 -2.65 4.79 -7.77
N LEU A 101 -1.81 3.77 -7.60
CA LEU A 101 -0.70 3.40 -8.48
C LEU A 101 -1.12 2.30 -9.46
N ASP A 102 -0.55 2.32 -10.67
CA ASP A 102 -0.74 1.24 -11.65
C ASP A 102 0.13 0.04 -11.27
N LEU A 103 -0.49 -1.12 -11.07
CA LEU A 103 0.21 -2.36 -10.82
C LEU A 103 0.96 -2.87 -12.07
N ILE A 104 0.48 -2.53 -13.28
CA ILE A 104 1.06 -2.96 -14.56
C ILE A 104 2.23 -2.04 -14.95
N THR A 105 2.02 -0.73 -14.85
CA THR A 105 3.03 0.29 -15.16
C THR A 105 3.56 0.96 -13.90
N LEU A 106 4.40 0.23 -13.15
CA LEU A 106 5.03 0.76 -11.95
C LEU A 106 6.12 1.79 -12.30
N ASP A 107 5.84 3.07 -12.07
CA ASP A 107 6.83 4.16 -12.17
C ASP A 107 7.52 4.40 -10.82
N GLU A 108 8.83 4.17 -10.77
CA GLU A 108 9.67 4.44 -9.60
C GLU A 108 9.56 5.90 -9.14
N LYS A 109 9.43 6.86 -10.09
CA LYS A 109 9.31 8.28 -9.75
C LYS A 109 8.02 8.58 -9.01
N GLU A 110 6.92 7.97 -9.45
CA GLU A 110 5.62 8.17 -8.81
C GLU A 110 5.62 7.61 -7.37
N ILE A 111 6.19 6.42 -7.19
CA ILE A 111 6.36 5.82 -5.85
C ILE A 111 7.21 6.73 -4.95
N LYS A 112 8.28 7.33 -5.49
CA LYS A 112 9.14 8.27 -4.75
C LYS A 112 8.40 9.51 -4.30
N THR A 113 7.56 10.10 -5.13
CA THR A 113 6.75 11.26 -4.77
C THR A 113 5.89 10.96 -3.54
N TYR A 114 5.18 9.83 -3.53
CA TYR A 114 4.40 9.42 -2.35
C TYR A 114 5.27 9.18 -1.13
N LEU A 115 6.47 8.59 -1.29
CA LEU A 115 7.37 8.38 -0.16
C LEU A 115 7.92 9.70 0.41
N GLN A 116 8.22 10.68 -0.44
CA GLN A 116 8.65 12.03 -0.04
C GLN A 116 7.57 12.76 0.77
N ASP A 117 6.31 12.69 0.34
CA ASP A 117 5.19 13.36 1.03
C ASP A 117 4.89 12.76 2.42
N ILE A 118 5.37 11.54 2.68
CA ILE A 118 5.03 10.74 3.86
C ILE A 118 6.16 10.68 4.90
N ILE A 119 7.42 10.79 4.48
CA ILE A 119 8.62 10.50 5.30
C ILE A 119 9.05 11.66 6.17
#